data_AF-A0A3M5EM01-F1
#
_entry.id   AF-A0A3M5EM01-F1
#
_cell.length_a   1.000
_cell.length_b   1.000
_cell.length_c   1.000
_cell.angle_alpha   90.00
_cell.angle_beta   90.00
_cell.angle_gamma   90.00
#
_symmetry.space_group_name_H-M   'P 1'
#
loop_
_entity.id
_entity.type
_entity.pdbx_description
1 polymer ?
#
loop_
_entity_poly.entity_id
_entity_poly.type
_entity_poly.pdbx_seq_one_letter_code
_entity_poly.pdbx_strand_id
1 'polypeptide(L)' 'MGFPGLAIDADGEEIHGHVFVSDRLAEHWPALDEFEGTEYRRVATRVTLADGAQVDAYVYALRD' A
#
# COMPACT_ATOMS: atom_id res chain seq x y z
N MET A 1 12.80 -9.13 15.27
CA MET A 1 11.97 -7.89 15.33
C MET A 1 11.21 -7.86 14.01
N GLY A 2 9.90 -8.09 14.04
CA GLY A 2 9.06 -8.09 12.83
C GLY A 2 8.42 -6.72 12.67
N PHE A 3 8.42 -6.19 11.45
CA PHE A 3 7.62 -5.02 11.13
C PHE A 3 6.15 -5.46 11.02
N PRO A 4 5.19 -4.63 11.46
CA PRO A 4 3.77 -4.93 11.25
C PRO A 4 3.50 -5.00 9.74
N GLY A 5 2.95 -6.12 9.29
CA GLY A 5 2.59 -6.31 7.90
C GLY A 5 1.11 -6.03 7.65
N LEU A 6 0.81 -5.48 6.48
CA LEU A 6 -0.54 -5.20 6.03
C LEU A 6 -1.11 -6.42 5.30
N ALA A 7 -2.29 -6.90 5.69
CA ALA A 7 -3.05 -7.88 4.90
C ALA A 7 -4.34 -7.21 4.40
N ILE A 8 -4.64 -7.36 3.12
CA ILE A 8 -5.89 -6.82 2.54
C ILE A 8 -6.98 -7.86 2.76
N ASP A 9 -7.94 -7.50 3.61
CA ASP A 9 -9.12 -8.32 3.93
C ASP A 9 -10.38 -7.46 3.77
N ALA A 10 -11.43 -8.02 3.18
CA ALA A 10 -12.71 -7.35 3.01
C ALA A 10 -13.49 -7.22 4.32
N ASP A 11 -13.25 -8.12 5.27
CA ASP A 11 -13.82 -8.11 6.62
C ASP A 11 -12.82 -7.56 7.66
N GLY A 12 -11.71 -6.97 7.20
CA GLY A 12 -10.67 -6.38 8.03
C GLY A 12 -11.06 -5.05 8.68
N GLU A 13 -10.22 -4.58 9.60
CA GLU A 13 -10.36 -3.25 10.20
C GLU A 13 -9.88 -2.15 9.24
N GLU A 14 -10.47 -0.96 9.34
CA GLU A 14 -9.97 0.21 8.63
C GLU A 14 -8.62 0.65 9.21
N ILE A 15 -7.61 0.72 8.35
CA ILE A 15 -6.25 1.12 8.73
C ILE A 15 -6.03 2.57 8.28
N HIS A 16 -5.80 3.46 9.25
CA HIS A 16 -5.45 4.84 8.97
C HIS A 16 -3.99 4.96 8.51
N GLY A 17 -3.77 5.73 7.44
CA GLY A 17 -2.45 5.96 6.88
C GLY A 17 -2.38 7.23 6.05
N HIS A 18 -1.34 7.35 5.24
CA HIS A 18 -1.12 8.50 4.36
C HIS A 18 -1.02 8.04 2.90
N VAL A 19 -1.68 8.78 2.01
CA VAL A 19 -1.56 8.60 0.57
C VAL A 19 -0.52 9.60 0.05
N PHE A 20 0.54 9.08 -0.55
CA PHE A 20 1.57 9.90 -1.21
C PHE A 20 1.36 9.87 -2.72
N VAL A 21 1.47 11.03 -3.36
CA VAL A 21 1.36 11.19 -4.80
C VAL A 21 2.58 11.94 -5.34
N SER A 22 3.12 11.49 -6.47
CA SER A 22 4.25 12.11 -7.14
C SER A 22 4.31 11.63 -8.58
N ASP A 23 4.60 12.54 -9.52
CA ASP A 23 4.78 12.20 -10.93
C ASP A 23 5.99 11.26 -11.16
N ARG A 24 6.96 11.28 -10.24
CA ARG A 24 8.17 10.44 -10.29
C ARG A 24 7.99 9.08 -9.63
N LEU A 25 6.83 8.81 -9.02
CA LEU A 25 6.62 7.57 -8.29
C LEU A 25 6.73 6.34 -9.22
N ALA A 26 6.31 6.51 -10.48
CA ALA A 26 6.46 5.49 -11.52
C ALA A 26 7.92 5.06 -11.73
N GLU A 27 8.85 6.01 -11.69
CA GLU A 27 10.29 5.78 -11.87
C GLU A 27 10.91 5.07 -10.64
N HIS A 28 10.31 5.26 -9.46
CA HIS A 28 10.79 4.69 -8.20
C HIS A 28 10.14 3.35 -7.83
N TRP A 29 9.11 2.90 -8.55
CA TRP A 29 8.46 1.61 -8.26
C TRP A 29 9.42 0.42 -8.20
N PRO A 30 10.37 0.24 -9.12
CA PRO A 30 11.29 -0.89 -9.04
C PRO A 30 12.14 -0.88 -7.77
N ALA A 31 12.57 0.31 -7.31
CA ALA A 31 13.37 0.44 -6.09
C ALA A 31 12.53 0.18 -4.83
N LEU A 32 11.25 0.60 -4.82
CA LEU A 32 10.32 0.29 -3.73
C LEU A 32 9.97 -1.20 -3.69
N ASP A 33 9.70 -1.80 -4.86
CA ASP A 33 9.45 -3.23 -4.99
C ASP A 33 10.67 -4.06 -4.52
N GLU A 34 11.90 -3.62 -4.79
CA GLU A 34 13.14 -4.27 -4.31
C GLU A 34 13.36 -4.08 -2.80
N PHE A 35 13.07 -2.89 -2.27
CA PHE A 35 13.23 -2.57 -0.83
C PHE A 35 12.34 -3.44 0.06
N GLU A 36 11.09 -3.63 -0.36
CA GLU A 36 10.10 -4.47 0.34
C GLU A 36 10.40 -5.98 0.19
N GLY A 37 11.13 -6.34 -0.87
CA GLY A 37 11.66 -7.69 -1.08
C GLY A 37 10.58 -8.72 -1.39
N THR A 38 10.84 -9.98 -1.02
CA THR A 38 9.94 -11.11 -1.33
C THR A 38 8.74 -11.23 -0.39
N GLU A 39 8.80 -10.58 0.77
CA GLU A 39 7.81 -10.72 1.85
C GLU A 39 6.55 -9.89 1.60
N TYR A 40 6.63 -8.89 0.72
CA TYR A 40 5.51 -8.01 0.39
C TYR A 40 5.27 -7.95 -1.11
N ARG A 41 4.05 -7.59 -1.49
CA ARG A 41 3.66 -7.36 -2.88
C ARG A 41 2.86 -6.08 -2.99
N ARG A 42 3.14 -5.32 -4.05
CA ARG A 42 2.33 -4.17 -4.44
C ARG A 42 0.95 -4.62 -4.95
N VAL A 43 -0.09 -4.19 -4.27
CA VAL A 43 -1.49 -4.50 -4.58
C VAL A 43 -2.25 -3.19 -4.78
N ALA A 44 -3.11 -3.14 -5.80
CA ALA A 44 -4.04 -2.03 -5.98
C ALA A 44 -5.22 -2.19 -5.01
N THR A 45 -5.52 -1.15 -4.25
CA THR A 45 -6.67 -1.11 -3.35
C THR A 45 -7.37 0.24 -3.42
N ARG A 46 -8.62 0.29 -2.99
CA ARG A 46 -9.38 1.53 -2.88
C ARG A 46 -9.24 2.09 -1.47
N VAL A 47 -8.78 3.33 -1.37
CA VAL A 47 -8.57 4.03 -0.09
C VAL A 47 -9.55 5.19 0.03
N THR A 48 -9.98 5.45 1.26
CA THR A 48 -10.84 6.59 1.59
C THR A 48 -9.98 7.73 2.11
N LEU A 49 -10.09 8.90 1.48
CA LEU A 49 -9.43 10.13 1.90
C LEU A 49 -10.20 10.79 3.06
N ALA A 50 -9.55 11.72 3.75
CA ALA A 50 -10.14 12.42 4.90
C ALA A 50 -11.39 13.24 4.54
N ASP A 51 -11.57 13.60 3.27
CA ASP A 51 -12.76 14.28 2.74
C ASP A 51 -13.90 13.32 2.35
N GLY A 52 -13.71 12.01 2.54
CA GLY A 52 -14.65 10.96 2.17
C GLY A 52 -14.57 10.51 0.70
N ALA A 53 -13.68 11.09 -0.11
CA ALA A 53 -13.46 10.64 -1.48
C ALA A 53 -12.74 9.28 -1.50
N GLN A 54 -13.05 8.45 -2.50
CA GLN A 54 -12.39 7.17 -2.71
C GLN A 54 -11.47 7.24 -3.93
N VAL A 55 -10.22 6.81 -3.75
CA VAL A 55 -9.20 6.79 -4.82
C VAL A 55 -8.55 5.43 -4.91
N ASP A 56 -8.10 5.04 -6.10
CA ASP A 56 -7.27 3.85 -6.27
C ASP A 56 -5.81 4.19 -5.90
N ALA A 57 -5.23 3.39 -5.01
CA ALA A 57 -3.85 3.53 -4.57
C ALA A 57 -3.16 2.17 -4.54
N TYR A 58 -1.83 2.19 -4.55
CA TYR A 58 -1.02 1.00 -4.37
C TYR A 58 -0.52 0.91 -2.94
N VAL A 59 -0.59 -0.28 -2.35
CA VAL A 59 -0.07 -0.59 -1.03
C VAL A 59 0.79 -1.85 -1.10
N TYR A 60 1.77 -1.95 -0.21
CA TYR A 60 2.56 -3.17 -0.03
C TYR A 60 1.91 -4.03 1.05
N ALA A 61 1.29 -5.13 0.62
CA ALA A 61 0.67 -6.11 1.51
C ALA A 61 1.56 -7.34 1.64
N LEU A 62 1.49 -8.03 2.77
CA LEU A 62 2.16 -9.30 2.99
C LEU A 62 1.81 -10.27 1.86
N ARG A 63 2.84 -10.94 1.36
CA ARG A 63 2.70 -11.95 0.33
C ARG A 63 2.21 -13.24 0.97
N ASP A 64 1.07 -13.73 0.52
CA ASP A 64 0.54 -15.07 0.84
C ASP A 64 1.45 -16.18 0.24
#